data_AF-A0A7C2D3C1-F1
#
_entry.id   AF-A0A7C2D3C1-F1
#
_cell.length_a   1.000
_cell.length_b   1.000
_cell.length_c   1.000
_cell.angle_alpha   90.00
_cell.angle_beta   90.00
_cell.angle_gamma   90.00
#
_symmetry.space_group_name_H-M   'P 1'
#
loop_
_entity.id
_entity.type
_entity.pdbx_description
1 polymer ?
#
loop_
_entity_poly.entity_id
_entity_poly.type
_entity_poly.pdbx_seq_one_letter_code
_entity_poly.pdbx_strand_id
1 'polypeptide(L)'
;MAARTRHVPVRTCVGCRDTTAKRELVRIVRTPEGRVEVDPTGKRPGRGAYVHRDYRCWQAALKRDRLAHALRTAISPQDREALVAYAESLREKGEVTT
;
A
#
# COMPACT_ATOMS: atom_id res chain seq x y z
N MET A 1 30.55 -20.01 7.51
CA MET A 1 29.80 -19.77 6.25
C MET A 1 29.21 -18.37 6.31
N ALA A 2 29.65 -17.46 5.44
CA ALA A 2 29.10 -16.11 5.39
C ALA A 2 27.64 -16.16 4.89
N ALA A 3 26.72 -15.60 5.66
CA ALA A 3 25.31 -15.52 5.26
C ALA A 3 25.23 -14.72 3.95
N ARG A 4 24.70 -15.33 2.89
CA ARG A 4 24.44 -14.63 1.63
C ARG A 4 23.45 -13.50 1.91
N THR A 5 23.89 -12.25 1.72
CA THR A 5 23.03 -11.07 1.82
C THR A 5 21.87 -11.24 0.84
N ARG A 6 20.67 -11.50 1.37
CA ARG A 6 19.50 -11.74 0.54
C ARG A 6 19.12 -10.44 -0.16
N HIS A 7 18.91 -10.49 -1.47
CA HIS A 7 18.41 -9.35 -2.23
C HIS A 7 17.09 -8.87 -1.64
N VAL A 8 17.03 -7.61 -1.21
CA VAL A 8 15.81 -6.98 -0.71
C VAL A 8 15.04 -6.40 -1.90
N PRO A 9 13.83 -6.91 -2.20
CA PRO A 9 13.07 -6.38 -3.33
C PRO A 9 12.73 -4.90 -3.12
N VAL A 10 13.03 -4.07 -4.12
CA VAL A 10 12.62 -2.66 -4.18
C VAL A 10 11.27 -2.56 -4.88
N ARG A 11 10.41 -1.66 -4.43
CA ARG A 11 9.08 -1.40 -5.00
C ARG A 11 8.82 0.10 -5.07
N THR A 12 7.93 0.47 -5.98
CA THR A 12 7.51 1.86 -6.20
C THR A 12 6.22 2.16 -5.45
N CYS A 13 6.20 3.25 -4.70
CA CYS A 13 4.99 3.78 -4.09
C CYS A 13 4.06 4.37 -5.15
N VAL A 14 2.80 3.97 -5.22
CA VAL A 14 1.85 4.52 -6.21
C VAL A 14 1.40 5.95 -5.87
N GLY A 15 1.60 6.38 -4.63
CA GLY A 15 1.31 7.74 -4.14
C GLY A 15 2.33 8.76 -4.63
N CYS A 16 3.59 8.65 -4.19
CA CYS A 16 4.66 9.60 -4.51
C CYS A 16 5.53 9.20 -5.72
N ARG A 17 5.48 7.94 -6.16
CA ARG A 17 6.34 7.35 -7.22
C ARG A 17 7.81 7.12 -6.86
N ASP A 18 8.21 7.38 -5.62
CA ASP A 18 9.54 6.99 -5.14
C ASP A 18 9.63 5.48 -4.90
N THR A 19 10.86 4.98 -4.88
CA THR A 19 11.16 3.56 -4.68
C THR A 19 11.86 3.32 -3.36
N THR A 20 11.47 2.28 -2.63
CA THR A 20 12.13 1.87 -1.39
C THR A 20 12.05 0.35 -1.22
N ALA A 21 12.66 -0.17 -0.15
CA ALA A 21 12.57 -1.57 0.20
C ALA A 21 11.12 -1.99 0.45
N LYS A 22 10.73 -3.18 -0.05
CA LYS A 22 9.36 -3.73 0.07
C LYS A 22 8.78 -3.65 1.49
N ARG A 23 9.62 -3.80 2.52
CA ARG A 23 9.21 -3.80 3.93
C ARG A 23 8.75 -2.42 4.45
N GLU A 24 9.18 -1.34 3.80
CA GLU A 24 8.83 0.04 4.16
C GLU A 24 7.48 0.47 3.53
N LEU A 25 6.87 -0.42 2.75
CA LEU A 25 5.65 -0.16 2.00
C LEU A 25 4.52 -1.06 2.50
N VAL A 26 3.33 -0.49 2.51
CA VAL A 26 2.08 -1.21 2.72
C VAL A 26 1.60 -1.75 1.38
N ARG A 27 1.32 -3.06 1.31
CA ARG A 27 0.72 -3.68 0.13
C ARG A 27 -0.79 -3.51 0.18
N ILE A 28 -1.39 -3.12 -0.94
CA ILE A 28 -2.82 -3.18 -1.19
C ILE A 28 -3.03 -4.22 -2.29
N VAL A 29 -4.02 -5.09 -2.13
CA VAL A 29 -4.30 -6.17 -3.07
C VAL A 29 -5.73 -6.04 -3.60
N ARG A 30 -5.88 -6.30 -4.90
CA ARG A 30 -7.16 -6.65 -5.51
C ARG A 30 -7.29 -8.17 -5.51
N THR A 31 -8.19 -8.70 -4.71
CA THR A 31 -8.43 -10.15 -4.58
C THR A 31 -9.14 -10.70 -5.83
N PRO A 32 -9.17 -12.04 -6.02
CA PRO A 32 -9.94 -12.67 -7.10
C PRO A 32 -11.44 -12.33 -7.06
N GLU A 33 -11.99 -12.08 -5.86
CA GLU A 33 -13.38 -11.70 -5.63
C GLU A 33 -13.66 -10.21 -5.97
N GLY A 34 -12.65 -9.49 -6.47
CA GLY A 34 -12.77 -8.09 -6.86
C GLY A 34 -12.67 -7.09 -5.70
N ARG A 35 -12.41 -7.56 -4.48
CA ARG A 35 -12.25 -6.71 -3.29
C ARG A 35 -10.88 -6.04 -3.29
N VAL A 36 -10.83 -4.78 -2.85
CA VAL A 36 -9.57 -4.04 -2.68
C VAL A 36 -9.31 -3.77 -1.21
N GLU A 37 -8.19 -4.27 -0.71
CA GLU A 37 -7.91 -4.27 0.73
C GLU A 37 -6.41 -4.19 1.03
N VAL A 38 -6.08 -3.76 2.26
CA VAL A 38 -4.71 -3.80 2.79
C VAL A 38 -4.31 -5.26 2.99
N ASP A 39 -3.10 -5.62 2.55
CA ASP A 39 -2.51 -6.94 2.79
C ASP A 39 -1.22 -6.83 3.63
N PRO A 40 -1.33 -6.94 4.97
CA PRO A 40 -0.17 -6.94 5.86
C PRO A 40 0.73 -8.16 5.66
N THR A 41 0.18 -9.27 5.16
CA THR A 41 0.93 -10.53 5.00
C THR A 41 1.83 -10.50 3.77
N GLY A 42 1.47 -9.70 2.77
CA GLY A 42 2.12 -9.67 1.46
C GLY A 42 1.95 -10.95 0.65
N LYS A 43 1.05 -11.85 1.07
CA LYS A 43 0.84 -13.18 0.50
C LYS A 43 -0.55 -13.38 -0.13
N ARG A 44 -1.48 -12.42 0.04
CA ARG A 44 -2.83 -12.58 -0.51
C ARG A 44 -2.80 -12.68 -2.04
N PRO A 45 -3.55 -13.62 -2.64
CA PRO A 45 -3.59 -13.78 -4.08
C PRO A 45 -4.19 -12.54 -4.75
N GLY A 46 -3.75 -12.27 -5.97
CA GLY A 46 -4.26 -11.16 -6.78
C GLY A 46 -3.26 -10.03 -7.02
N ARG A 47 -3.75 -8.97 -7.66
CA ARG A 47 -2.90 -7.88 -8.14
C ARG A 47 -2.56 -6.94 -7.00
N GLY A 48 -1.27 -6.72 -6.76
CA GLY A 48 -0.80 -5.85 -5.68
C GLY A 48 -0.34 -4.48 -6.17
N ALA A 49 -0.54 -3.46 -5.33
CA ALA A 49 0.08 -2.15 -5.40
C ALA A 49 0.75 -1.84 -4.05
N TYR A 50 1.65 -0.87 -4.03
CA TYR A 50 2.41 -0.50 -2.82
C TYR A 50 2.29 0.99 -2.55
N VAL A 51 2.14 1.36 -1.27
CA VAL A 51 2.10 2.75 -0.80
C VAL A 51 2.98 2.86 0.44
N HIS A 52 3.71 3.95 0.63
CA HIS A 52 4.44 4.18 1.87
C HIS A 52 3.51 4.15 3.09
N ARG A 53 4.06 3.82 4.25
CA ARG A 53 3.39 3.96 5.53
C ARG A 53 3.34 5.43 5.98
N ASP A 54 2.87 6.29 5.09
CA ASP A 54 2.83 7.74 5.24
C ASP A 54 1.48 8.27 4.75
N TYR A 55 0.83 9.10 5.56
CA TYR A 55 -0.51 9.60 5.25
C TYR A 55 -0.58 10.37 3.93
N ARG A 56 0.45 11.17 3.59
CA ARG A 56 0.46 11.97 2.35
C ARG A 56 0.52 11.06 1.12
N CYS A 57 1.27 9.96 1.20
CA CYS A 57 1.29 8.95 0.15
C CYS A 57 -0.07 8.28 -0.05
N TRP A 58 -0.80 8.00 1.03
CA TRP A 58 -2.15 7.44 0.98
C TRP A 58 -3.17 8.40 0.39
N GLN A 59 -3.16 9.67 0.81
CA GLN A 59 -3.99 10.70 0.20
C GLN A 59 -3.72 10.82 -1.30
N ALA A 60 -2.45 10.84 -1.71
CA ALA A 60 -2.08 10.91 -3.12
C ALA A 60 -2.52 9.66 -3.91
N ALA A 61 -2.41 8.46 -3.33
CA ALA A 61 -2.80 7.21 -3.96
C ALA A 61 -4.33 7.08 -4.14
N LEU A 62 -5.12 7.55 -3.17
CA LEU A 62 -6.59 7.53 -3.19
C LEU A 62 -7.21 8.70 -3.98
N LYS A 63 -6.41 9.71 -4.31
CA LYS A 63 -6.80 10.85 -5.14
C LYS A 63 -6.57 10.53 -6.62
N ARG A 64 -7.49 10.99 -7.49
CA ARG A 64 -7.41 10.81 -8.95
C ARG A 64 -7.24 9.35 -9.39
N ASP A 65 -7.85 8.41 -8.66
CA ASP A 65 -7.91 6.99 -9.03
C ASP A 65 -6.55 6.30 -9.29
N ARG A 66 -5.43 6.83 -8.77
CA ARG A 66 -4.09 6.25 -9.01
C ARG A 66 -4.02 4.80 -8.54
N LEU A 67 -4.58 4.51 -7.37
CA LEU A 67 -4.64 3.17 -6.83
C LEU A 67 -5.52 2.24 -7.67
N ALA A 68 -6.69 2.72 -8.11
CA ALA A 68 -7.60 2.00 -9.00
C ALA A 68 -6.91 1.63 -10.33
N HIS A 69 -6.19 2.58 -10.94
CA HIS A 69 -5.37 2.34 -12.13
C HIS A 69 -4.25 1.32 -11.88
N ALA A 70 -3.51 1.44 -10.78
CA ALA A 70 -2.44 0.50 -10.44
C ALA A 70 -2.96 -0.93 -10.27
N LEU A 71 -4.13 -1.07 -9.65
CA LEU A 71 -4.82 -2.34 -9.41
C LEU A 71 -5.70 -2.80 -10.60
N ARG A 72 -5.81 -1.99 -11.66
CA ARG A 72 -6.67 -2.23 -12.84
C ARG A 72 -8.11 -2.60 -12.46
N THR A 73 -8.71 -1.87 -11.54
CA THR A 73 -10.08 -2.10 -11.10
C THR A 73 -10.74 -0.81 -10.65
N ALA A 74 -12.06 -0.75 -10.67
CA ALA A 74 -12.79 0.20 -9.86
C ALA A 74 -12.68 -0.22 -8.38
N ILE A 75 -12.57 0.76 -7.48
CA ILE A 75 -12.60 0.53 -6.03
C ILE A 75 -14.03 0.82 -5.57
N SER A 76 -14.67 -0.16 -4.93
CA SER A 76 -16.03 0.03 -4.40
C SER A 76 -16.05 1.15 -3.33
N PRO A 77 -17.19 1.84 -3.12
CA PRO A 77 -17.30 2.83 -2.05
C PRO A 77 -16.91 2.28 -0.68
N GLN A 78 -17.30 1.03 -0.39
CA GLN A 78 -17.01 0.34 0.87
C GLN A 78 -15.51 0.06 1.03
N ASP A 79 -14.86 -0.46 -0.01
CA ASP A 79 -13.41 -0.69 0.02
C ASP A 79 -12.65 0.64 0.13
N ARG A 80 -13.14 1.69 -0.55
CA ARG A 80 -12.55 3.03 -0.48
C ARG A 80 -12.63 3.60 0.93
N GLU A 81 -13.78 3.46 1.59
CA GLU A 81 -13.98 3.89 2.99
C GLU A 81 -13.00 3.16 3.92
N ALA A 82 -12.85 1.85 3.78
CA ALA A 82 -11.89 1.07 4.56
C ALA A 82 -10.42 1.53 4.34
N LEU A 83 -10.04 1.86 3.10
CA LEU A 83 -8.70 2.38 2.79
C LEU A 83 -8.48 3.79 3.34
N VAL A 84 -9.51 4.64 3.35
CA VAL A 84 -9.46 5.98 3.96
C VAL A 84 -9.31 5.84 5.47
N ALA A 85 -10.10 4.99 6.13
CA ALA A 85 -9.97 4.72 7.56
C ALA A 85 -8.55 4.21 7.92
N TYR A 86 -7.99 3.33 7.09
CA TYR A 86 -6.60 2.90 7.27
C TYR A 86 -5.62 4.08 7.16
N ALA A 87 -5.78 4.94 6.15
CA ALA A 87 -4.94 6.12 5.96
C ALA A 87 -5.02 7.07 7.16
N GLU A 88 -6.21 7.37 7.68
CA GLU A 88 -6.39 8.23 8.85
C GLU A 88 -5.65 7.66 10.08
N SER A 89 -5.66 6.33 10.28
CA SER A 89 -4.90 5.69 11.37
C SER A 89 -3.37 5.85 11.28
N LEU A 90 -2.85 6.27 10.11
CA LEU A 90 -1.43 6.60 9.93
C LEU A 90 -1.12 8.04 10.34
N ARG A 91 -2.11 8.94 10.36
CA ARG A 91 -1.92 10.31 10.88
C ARG A 91 -1.60 10.29 12.36
N GLU A 92 -2.38 9.51 13.10
CA GLU A 92 -2.29 9.39 14.56
C GLU A 92 -0.97 8.71 15.00
N LYS A 93 -0.37 7.89 14.13
CA LYS A 93 0.89 7.20 14.40
C LYS A 93 2.14 8.01 14.04
N GLY A 94 1.97 9.20 13.46
CA GLY A 94 3.05 10.15 13.22
C GLY A 94 3.54 10.87 14.49
N GLU A 95 2.89 10.63 15.63
CA GLU A 95 3.09 11.32 16.91
C GLU A 95 3.69 10.37 17.96
N VAL A 96 4.65 9.50 17.58
CA VAL A 96 5.43 8.72 18.55
C VAL A 96 6.89 8.64 18.10
N THR A 97 7.64 9.69 18.37
CA THR A 97 9.06 9.58 18.72
C THR A 97 9.40 10.77 19.62
N THR A 98 9.20 10.59 20.92
CA THR A 98 9.89 11.36 21.98
C THR A 98 10.91 10.43 22.61
#